data_AF-A0A7J9YPR5-F1
#
_entry.id   AF-A0A7J9YPR5-F1
#
_cell.length_a   1.000
_cell.length_b   1.000
_cell.length_c   1.000
_cell.angle_alpha   90.00
_cell.angle_beta   90.00
_cell.angle_gamma   90.00
#
_symmetry.space_group_name_H-M   'P 1'
#
loop_
_entity.id
_entity.type
_entity.pdbx_description
1 polymer ?
#
loop_
_entity_poly.entity_id
_entity_poly.type
_entity_poly.pdbx_seq_one_letter_code
_entity_poly.pdbx_strand_id
1 'polypeptide(L)'
;MSRRRLLAGGVIAAPTLALLHETIPHAGLHAALGEESGSGAGSHAAHGGGVPSHLDGSGTAGPTFRGGAAVDHRANGFDPTEILRDFDHGRTRRLASGRVVREWELHGVDREIEVAPGVRFAAWTYNGRVPGPTLRCREGELLRVRFVNGSEHPHTMHFHGLHPSAMDGVPGVGAGIIEPGGSTVYEFEAEPFGLHLYHCHVAPLAEHIARGLYGAFIVDPKRGRPAADELVMVQHGYNTTFDGAGNQLYAVNGIPFHYMHEPVRVRRDELVRIYLVNVLEYDPVNSFHVHGNFFEYFPTGTRLEPTEFSDTVIQGQAQRGICELRFPHPGPFMFHAHKTEFAELGWMGFFEVG
;
A
#
# COMPACT_ATOMS: atom_id res chain seq x y z
N MET A 1 -6.91 -19.22 23.40
CA MET A 1 -7.74 -18.66 24.51
C MET A 1 -7.94 -17.17 24.24
N SER A 2 -9.16 -16.76 23.91
CA SER A 2 -9.48 -15.42 23.38
C SER A 2 -9.55 -14.36 24.48
N ARG A 3 -8.75 -13.29 24.34
CA ARG A 3 -8.76 -12.11 25.20
C ARG A 3 -9.82 -11.11 24.72
N ARG A 4 -11.08 -11.28 25.14
CA ARG A 4 -12.08 -10.20 25.12
C ARG A 4 -13.12 -10.43 26.21
N ARG A 5 -12.94 -9.79 27.35
CA ARG A 5 -13.98 -9.42 28.33
C ARG A 5 -13.30 -8.60 29.44
N LEU A 6 -13.59 -7.30 29.49
CA LEU A 6 -13.65 -6.47 30.70
C LEU A 6 -13.75 -5.00 30.30
N LEU A 7 -14.97 -4.52 30.06
CA LEU A 7 -15.33 -3.11 30.27
C LEU A 7 -16.80 -3.05 30.70
N ALA A 8 -17.02 -2.99 32.01
CA ALA A 8 -18.23 -2.46 32.63
C ALA A 8 -17.91 -2.02 34.07
N GLY A 9 -18.11 -0.73 34.37
CA GLY A 9 -18.39 -0.25 35.74
C GLY A 9 -17.34 0.63 36.44
N GLY A 10 -17.44 1.95 36.23
CA GLY A 10 -17.65 3.00 37.25
C GLY A 10 -16.78 3.13 38.53
N VAL A 11 -15.95 4.19 38.57
CA VAL A 11 -15.66 5.24 39.61
C VAL A 11 -15.92 4.90 41.11
N ILE A 12 -15.10 5.16 42.17
CA ILE A 12 -14.24 6.28 42.65
C ILE A 12 -13.25 5.72 43.73
N ALA A 13 -12.09 6.38 43.91
CA ALA A 13 -11.31 6.59 45.16
C ALA A 13 -9.87 6.01 45.20
N ALA A 14 -8.89 6.93 45.28
CA ALA A 14 -7.51 6.69 45.74
C ALA A 14 -7.45 6.91 47.29
N PRO A 15 -6.31 6.72 48.00
CA PRO A 15 -4.99 6.18 47.62
C PRO A 15 -4.47 5.08 48.58
N THR A 16 -3.42 4.34 48.20
CA THR A 16 -2.32 3.94 49.12
C THR A 16 -1.16 3.29 48.36
N LEU A 17 0.03 3.85 48.57
CA LEU A 17 1.33 3.24 48.30
C LEU A 17 1.50 1.96 49.12
N ALA A 18 1.99 0.88 48.51
CA ALA A 18 2.88 -0.09 49.17
C ALA A 18 3.71 -0.85 48.12
N LEU A 19 5.03 -0.83 48.34
CA LEU A 19 6.07 -1.53 47.61
C LEU A 19 5.78 -3.02 47.43
N LEU A 20 6.28 -3.62 46.33
CA LEU A 20 6.89 -4.95 46.38
C LEU A 20 7.97 -5.07 45.29
N HIS A 21 9.17 -5.44 45.77
CA HIS A 21 10.42 -5.70 45.06
C HIS A 21 10.38 -7.02 44.27
N GLU A 22 11.17 -7.03 43.18
CA GLU A 22 11.98 -8.13 42.63
C GLU A 22 11.40 -9.56 42.46
N THR A 23 11.47 -10.05 41.22
CA THR A 23 12.37 -11.16 40.78
C THR A 23 11.74 -11.97 39.64
N ILE A 24 12.17 -11.76 38.38
CA ILE A 24 12.22 -12.86 37.39
C ILE A 24 13.51 -12.67 36.56
N PRO A 25 14.44 -13.64 36.58
CA PRO A 25 15.77 -13.52 35.99
C PRO A 25 15.77 -13.73 34.46
N HIS A 26 16.59 -12.94 33.77
CA HIS A 26 17.04 -13.18 32.40
C HIS A 26 18.24 -14.13 32.40
N ALA A 27 18.07 -15.38 31.94
CA ALA A 27 19.17 -16.21 31.47
C ALA A 27 18.66 -17.43 30.70
N GLY A 28 19.22 -17.68 29.52
CA GLY A 28 19.32 -19.03 28.94
C GLY A 28 18.72 -19.23 27.56
N LEU A 29 19.46 -18.87 26.50
CA LEU A 29 19.43 -19.63 25.25
C LEU A 29 20.75 -19.51 24.48
N HIS A 30 21.83 -20.00 25.11
CA HIS A 30 23.05 -20.40 24.40
C HIS A 30 23.49 -21.75 24.98
N ALA A 31 23.06 -22.85 24.36
CA ALA A 31 23.68 -24.17 24.48
C ALA A 31 22.90 -25.18 23.62
N ALA A 32 23.23 -25.24 22.34
CA ALA A 32 23.17 -26.47 21.56
C ALA A 32 24.02 -26.24 20.30
N LEU A 33 24.73 -27.28 19.87
CA LEU A 33 25.63 -27.38 18.71
C LEU A 33 27.13 -27.24 19.01
N GLY A 34 27.65 -28.25 19.68
CA GLY A 34 28.92 -28.91 19.37
C GLY A 34 28.75 -30.38 19.78
N GLU A 35 29.33 -31.40 19.19
CA GLU A 35 30.25 -31.61 18.07
C GLU A 35 30.21 -33.13 17.87
N GLU A 36 30.21 -33.66 16.64
CA GLU A 36 30.89 -34.94 16.36
C GLU A 36 31.54 -34.88 14.99
N SER A 37 32.87 -34.95 15.01
CA SER A 37 33.76 -35.02 13.87
C SER A 37 33.93 -36.46 13.37
N GLY A 38 33.90 -36.66 12.06
CA GLY A 38 34.33 -37.89 11.38
C GLY A 38 34.97 -37.57 10.03
N SER A 39 36.28 -37.79 9.93
CA SER A 39 37.16 -37.49 8.81
C SER A 39 37.00 -38.42 7.60
N GLY A 40 37.13 -37.89 6.38
CA GLY A 40 37.40 -38.66 5.16
C GLY A 40 37.90 -37.76 4.01
N ALA A 41 39.16 -37.91 3.63
CA ALA A 41 39.86 -37.14 2.60
C ALA A 41 39.54 -37.62 1.17
N GLY A 42 39.66 -36.73 0.16
CA GLY A 42 39.79 -37.18 -1.23
C GLY A 42 39.60 -36.15 -2.37
N SER A 43 40.71 -35.52 -2.76
CA SER A 43 41.10 -35.11 -4.13
C SER A 43 40.54 -33.85 -4.83
N HIS A 44 41.49 -33.09 -5.40
CA HIS A 44 41.37 -31.90 -6.25
C HIS A 44 41.27 -32.24 -7.75
N ALA A 45 40.52 -31.43 -8.50
CA ALA A 45 40.78 -30.90 -9.86
C ALA A 45 39.45 -30.36 -10.42
N ALA A 46 39.31 -29.34 -11.26
CA ALA A 46 40.11 -28.21 -11.74
C ALA A 46 39.12 -27.25 -12.43
N HIS A 47 39.53 -26.01 -12.65
CA HIS A 47 38.77 -24.86 -13.17
C HIS A 47 37.91 -25.08 -14.43
N GLY A 48 36.73 -24.44 -14.43
CA GLY A 48 36.00 -24.02 -15.61
C GLY A 48 35.25 -22.72 -15.30
N GLY A 49 35.65 -21.62 -15.94
CA GLY A 49 35.06 -20.30 -15.75
C GLY A 49 33.64 -20.21 -16.32
N GLY A 50 32.74 -19.66 -15.51
CA GLY A 50 31.41 -19.22 -15.89
C GLY A 50 30.93 -18.26 -14.82
N VAL A 51 30.62 -17.03 -15.19
CA VAL A 51 29.99 -16.05 -14.30
C VAL A 51 28.64 -16.64 -13.85
N PRO A 52 28.38 -16.83 -12.54
CA PRO A 52 27.08 -17.31 -12.11
C PRO A 52 26.06 -16.20 -12.33
N SER A 53 25.00 -16.49 -13.08
CA SER A 53 23.79 -15.67 -13.10
C SER A 53 23.15 -15.74 -11.72
N HIS A 54 23.34 -14.70 -10.90
CA HIS A 54 22.72 -14.57 -9.58
C HIS A 54 21.23 -14.18 -9.69
N LEU A 55 20.41 -15.01 -10.36
CA LEU A 55 18.94 -14.89 -10.33
C LEU A 55 18.29 -15.93 -9.40
N ASP A 56 19.05 -16.88 -8.87
CA ASP A 56 18.52 -17.94 -8.01
C ASP A 56 18.56 -17.55 -6.54
N GLY A 57 17.62 -16.69 -6.15
CA GLY A 57 17.38 -16.30 -4.77
C GLY A 57 16.07 -15.54 -4.55
N SER A 58 15.15 -15.57 -5.52
CA SER A 58 13.89 -14.84 -5.44
C SER A 58 12.89 -15.54 -4.53
N GLY A 59 12.18 -14.77 -3.70
CA GLY A 59 11.05 -15.21 -2.87
C GLY A 59 9.85 -15.81 -3.62
N THR A 60 10.04 -16.26 -4.86
CA THR A 60 9.09 -16.98 -5.71
C THR A 60 9.02 -18.48 -5.40
N ALA A 61 9.71 -18.96 -4.35
CA ALA A 61 9.72 -20.36 -3.92
C ALA A 61 9.03 -20.56 -2.54
N GLY A 62 8.06 -19.69 -2.22
CA GLY A 62 7.17 -19.86 -1.06
C GLY A 62 6.05 -20.88 -1.34
N PRO A 63 5.38 -21.41 -0.29
CA PRO A 63 4.32 -22.43 -0.43
C PRO A 63 3.14 -22.00 -1.33
N THR A 64 2.97 -20.70 -1.57
CA THR A 64 1.92 -20.09 -2.40
C THR A 64 2.35 -19.75 -3.83
N PHE A 65 3.64 -19.81 -4.16
CA PHE A 65 4.16 -19.48 -5.49
C PHE A 65 4.94 -20.67 -6.03
N ARG A 66 4.26 -21.52 -6.81
CA ARG A 66 4.93 -22.56 -7.58
C ARG A 66 5.62 -21.88 -8.76
N GLY A 67 6.93 -22.07 -8.91
CA GLY A 67 7.70 -21.49 -10.01
C GLY A 67 7.02 -21.74 -11.37
N GLY A 68 6.80 -20.66 -12.14
CA GLY A 68 6.23 -20.69 -13.49
C GLY A 68 4.73 -20.40 -13.61
N ALA A 69 3.99 -20.26 -12.50
CA ALA A 69 2.58 -19.82 -12.55
C ALA A 69 2.47 -18.33 -12.20
N ALA A 70 1.74 -17.57 -13.02
CA ALA A 70 1.46 -16.15 -12.83
C ALA A 70 -0.05 -15.93 -12.69
N VAL A 71 -0.43 -14.84 -12.03
CA VAL A 71 -1.83 -14.40 -11.97
C VAL A 71 -2.25 -13.89 -13.36
N ASP A 72 -3.43 -14.26 -13.83
CA ASP A 72 -3.99 -13.72 -15.07
C ASP A 72 -4.65 -12.35 -14.81
N HIS A 73 -3.89 -11.28 -15.07
CA HIS A 73 -4.35 -9.90 -14.90
C HIS A 73 -5.58 -9.57 -15.76
N ARG A 74 -5.69 -10.18 -16.95
CA ARG A 74 -6.85 -9.98 -17.82
C ARG A 74 -8.10 -10.59 -17.21
N ALA A 75 -7.98 -11.76 -16.58
CA ALA A 75 -9.09 -12.38 -15.84
C ALA A 75 -9.49 -11.58 -14.60
N ASN A 76 -8.52 -10.98 -13.89
CA ASN A 76 -8.79 -10.07 -12.77
C ASN A 76 -9.43 -8.74 -13.21
N GLY A 77 -9.22 -8.34 -14.46
CA GLY A 77 -9.72 -7.07 -15.00
C GLY A 77 -8.87 -5.85 -14.63
N PHE A 78 -7.66 -6.05 -14.09
CA PHE A 78 -6.68 -5.01 -13.83
C PHE A 78 -5.25 -5.57 -13.82
N ASP A 79 -4.29 -4.69 -14.11
CA ASP A 79 -2.86 -4.99 -14.17
C ASP A 79 -2.07 -3.99 -13.29
N PRO A 80 -1.26 -4.44 -12.32
CA PRO A 80 -0.43 -3.55 -11.51
C PRO A 80 0.54 -2.68 -12.33
N THR A 81 1.07 -3.16 -13.45
CA THR A 81 1.93 -2.38 -14.37
C THR A 81 1.18 -1.17 -14.93
N GLU A 82 -0.10 -1.34 -15.27
CA GLU A 82 -0.95 -0.23 -15.73
C GLU A 82 -1.29 0.73 -14.57
N ILE A 83 -1.70 0.19 -13.42
CA ILE A 83 -2.03 0.96 -12.21
C ILE A 83 -0.88 1.89 -11.81
N LEU A 84 0.37 1.43 -11.95
CA LEU A 84 1.57 2.17 -11.56
C LEU A 84 1.64 3.58 -12.17
N ARG A 85 1.08 3.80 -13.35
CA ARG A 85 1.10 5.11 -14.05
C ARG A 85 -0.30 5.59 -14.46
N ASP A 86 -1.36 4.96 -13.97
CA ASP A 86 -2.73 5.34 -14.27
C ASP A 86 -3.24 6.40 -13.28
N PHE A 87 -3.19 7.66 -13.71
CA PHE A 87 -3.70 8.81 -12.98
C PHE A 87 -5.04 9.28 -13.56
N ASP A 88 -6.12 9.05 -12.81
CA ASP A 88 -7.47 9.42 -13.23
C ASP A 88 -7.73 10.92 -12.97
N HIS A 89 -7.64 11.69 -14.05
CA HIS A 89 -7.93 13.12 -14.03
C HIS A 89 -9.43 13.45 -14.04
N GLY A 90 -10.33 12.48 -14.23
CA GLY A 90 -11.76 12.73 -14.28
C GLY A 90 -12.17 13.67 -15.40
N ARG A 91 -13.41 14.18 -15.33
CA ARG A 91 -13.95 15.15 -16.30
C ARG A 91 -13.90 16.54 -15.70
N THR A 92 -13.58 17.54 -16.52
CA THR A 92 -13.56 18.94 -16.06
C THR A 92 -14.56 19.80 -16.80
N ARG A 93 -15.12 20.78 -16.08
CA ARG A 93 -15.87 21.89 -16.67
C ARG A 93 -15.54 23.19 -15.93
N ARG A 94 -15.67 24.31 -16.63
CA ARG A 94 -15.42 25.64 -16.06
C ARG A 94 -16.74 26.35 -15.81
N LEU A 95 -16.92 26.87 -14.60
CA LEU A 95 -18.07 27.72 -14.24
C LEU A 95 -17.89 29.13 -14.79
N ALA A 96 -18.98 29.89 -14.86
CA ALA A 96 -18.96 31.31 -15.23
C ALA A 96 -18.06 32.16 -14.31
N SER A 97 -17.87 31.73 -13.05
CA SER A 97 -16.93 32.33 -12.10
C SER A 97 -15.45 32.08 -12.42
N GLY A 98 -15.15 31.29 -13.45
CA GLY A 98 -13.79 30.85 -13.80
C GLY A 98 -13.30 29.63 -13.02
N ARG A 99 -14.01 29.22 -11.95
CA ARG A 99 -13.70 28.04 -11.13
C ARG A 99 -13.82 26.76 -11.96
N VAL A 100 -12.85 25.86 -11.82
CA VAL A 100 -12.88 24.52 -12.43
C VAL A 100 -13.59 23.57 -11.47
N VAL A 101 -14.54 22.81 -12.01
CA VAL A 101 -15.16 21.66 -11.34
C VAL A 101 -14.61 20.40 -11.98
N ARG A 102 -14.11 19.48 -11.17
CA ARG A 102 -13.62 18.16 -11.58
C ARG A 102 -14.53 17.08 -11.02
N GLU A 103 -14.97 16.18 -11.89
CA GLU A 103 -16.03 15.22 -11.60
C GLU A 103 -15.57 13.79 -11.91
N TRP A 104 -15.77 12.88 -10.96
CA TRP A 104 -15.60 11.44 -11.13
C TRP A 104 -16.89 10.70 -10.79
N GLU A 105 -17.05 9.51 -11.36
CA GLU A 105 -18.04 8.54 -10.92
C GLU A 105 -17.31 7.24 -10.55
N LEU A 106 -17.51 6.80 -9.31
CA LEU A 106 -16.89 5.61 -8.75
C LEU A 106 -17.97 4.63 -8.29
N HIS A 107 -17.75 3.36 -8.57
CA HIS A 107 -18.67 2.27 -8.27
C HIS A 107 -18.04 1.35 -7.24
N GLY A 108 -18.73 1.14 -6.11
CA GLY A 108 -18.42 0.05 -5.19
C GLY A 108 -18.88 -1.26 -5.81
N VAL A 109 -17.99 -2.23 -6.00
CA VAL A 109 -18.30 -3.50 -6.69
C VAL A 109 -17.62 -4.66 -5.97
N ASP A 110 -18.38 -5.74 -5.77
CA ASP A 110 -17.85 -7.02 -5.27
C ASP A 110 -17.18 -7.79 -6.41
N ARG A 111 -15.94 -8.24 -6.16
CA ARG A 111 -15.13 -8.96 -7.14
C ARG A 111 -14.39 -10.12 -6.48
N GLU A 112 -14.46 -11.28 -7.11
CA GLU A 112 -13.50 -12.34 -6.82
C GLU A 112 -12.25 -12.13 -7.69
N ILE A 113 -11.10 -11.92 -7.05
CA ILE A 113 -9.81 -11.70 -7.72
C ILE A 113 -8.84 -12.82 -7.35
N GLU A 114 -7.92 -13.15 -8.25
CA GLU A 114 -6.82 -14.06 -7.96
C GLU A 114 -5.60 -13.27 -7.50
N VAL A 115 -5.12 -13.50 -6.27
CA VAL A 115 -4.03 -12.73 -5.65
C VAL A 115 -2.71 -13.50 -5.62
N ALA A 116 -2.77 -14.81 -5.77
CA ALA A 116 -1.64 -15.69 -6.05
C ALA A 116 -2.17 -16.86 -6.89
N PRO A 117 -1.33 -17.60 -7.63
CA PRO A 117 -1.79 -18.73 -8.43
C PRO A 117 -2.66 -19.72 -7.64
N GLY A 118 -3.94 -19.82 -8.00
CA GLY A 118 -4.94 -20.66 -7.35
C GLY A 118 -5.55 -20.08 -6.07
N VAL A 119 -5.14 -18.91 -5.61
CA VAL A 119 -5.65 -18.24 -4.40
C VAL A 119 -6.62 -17.13 -4.80
N ARG A 120 -7.91 -17.40 -4.61
CA ARG A 120 -9.00 -16.44 -4.83
C ARG A 120 -9.26 -15.60 -3.58
N PHE A 121 -9.61 -14.34 -3.77
CA PHE A 121 -9.92 -13.38 -2.71
C PHE A 121 -11.20 -12.61 -3.06
N ALA A 122 -12.18 -12.62 -2.15
CA ALA A 122 -13.44 -11.90 -2.28
C ALA A 122 -13.25 -10.42 -1.91
N ALA A 123 -12.82 -9.62 -2.88
CA ALA A 123 -12.55 -8.21 -2.75
C ALA A 123 -13.82 -7.35 -2.81
N TRP A 124 -13.77 -6.23 -2.10
CA TRP A 124 -14.67 -5.09 -2.29
C TRP A 124 -13.84 -3.97 -2.92
N THR A 125 -14.28 -3.46 -4.07
CA THR A 125 -13.44 -2.63 -4.92
C THR A 125 -14.12 -1.32 -5.29
N TYR A 126 -13.32 -0.30 -5.53
CA TYR A 126 -13.77 0.85 -6.32
C TYR A 126 -13.41 0.62 -7.79
N ASN A 127 -14.41 0.65 -8.66
CA ASN A 127 -14.29 0.43 -10.11
C ASN A 127 -13.67 -0.93 -10.50
N GLY A 128 -13.88 -1.97 -9.69
CA GLY A 128 -13.51 -3.33 -10.07
C GLY A 128 -12.03 -3.68 -9.93
N ARG A 129 -11.22 -2.82 -9.28
CA ARG A 129 -9.78 -3.06 -9.10
C ARG A 129 -9.28 -2.74 -7.69
N VAL A 130 -8.13 -3.32 -7.33
CA VAL A 130 -7.42 -3.08 -6.08
C VAL A 130 -5.96 -2.72 -6.40
N PRO A 131 -5.46 -1.53 -5.99
CA PRO A 131 -6.19 -0.42 -5.40
C PRO A 131 -7.23 0.17 -6.36
N GLY A 132 -8.17 0.95 -5.82
CA GLY A 132 -9.09 1.76 -6.62
C GLY A 132 -8.40 2.85 -7.44
N PRO A 133 -9.15 3.63 -8.24
CA PRO A 133 -8.59 4.70 -9.07
C PRO A 133 -7.67 5.69 -8.35
N THR A 134 -6.52 6.01 -8.94
CA THR A 134 -5.66 7.08 -8.42
C THR A 134 -6.21 8.42 -8.91
N LEU A 135 -7.01 9.09 -8.08
CA LEU A 135 -7.66 10.33 -8.45
C LEU A 135 -6.64 11.47 -8.45
N ARG A 136 -6.56 12.27 -9.52
CA ARG A 136 -5.61 13.38 -9.61
C ARG A 136 -6.27 14.69 -10.02
N CYS A 137 -6.04 15.73 -9.24
CA CYS A 137 -6.56 17.06 -9.46
C CYS A 137 -5.53 18.14 -9.17
N ARG A 138 -5.92 19.40 -9.39
CA ARG A 138 -5.08 20.55 -9.07
C ARG A 138 -5.68 21.32 -7.90
N GLU A 139 -4.79 21.83 -7.06
CA GLU A 139 -5.15 22.63 -5.88
C GLU A 139 -6.08 23.80 -6.25
N GLY A 140 -7.16 23.94 -5.48
CA GLY A 140 -8.20 24.97 -5.63
C GLY A 140 -9.34 24.64 -6.61
N GLU A 141 -9.35 23.46 -7.21
CA GLU A 141 -10.51 22.97 -7.98
C GLU A 141 -11.67 22.59 -7.03
N LEU A 142 -12.92 22.67 -7.52
CA LEU A 142 -14.06 22.02 -6.83
C LEU A 142 -14.13 20.57 -7.29
N LEU A 143 -14.12 19.64 -6.36
CA LEU A 143 -14.22 18.23 -6.64
C LEU A 143 -15.65 17.76 -6.42
N ARG A 144 -16.15 16.90 -7.32
CA ARG A 144 -17.40 16.16 -7.15
C ARG A 144 -17.17 14.69 -7.45
N VAL A 145 -17.24 13.86 -6.43
CA VAL A 145 -17.11 12.41 -6.59
C VAL A 145 -18.48 11.79 -6.40
N ARG A 146 -19.10 11.35 -7.49
CA ARG A 146 -20.33 10.55 -7.43
C ARG A 146 -19.95 9.12 -7.07
N PHE A 147 -20.35 8.67 -5.89
CA PHE A 147 -20.22 7.28 -5.48
C PHE A 147 -21.53 6.55 -5.70
N VAL A 148 -21.48 5.41 -6.39
CA VAL A 148 -22.59 4.48 -6.59
C VAL A 148 -22.23 3.17 -5.91
N ASN A 149 -23.08 2.70 -5.00
CA ASN A 149 -22.84 1.42 -4.36
C ASN A 149 -23.51 0.29 -5.16
N GLY A 150 -22.72 -0.43 -5.95
CA GLY A 150 -23.13 -1.64 -6.66
C GLY A 150 -22.74 -2.94 -5.95
N SER A 151 -22.22 -2.87 -4.73
CA SER A 151 -21.91 -4.01 -3.86
C SER A 151 -23.17 -4.54 -3.18
N GLU A 152 -23.10 -5.77 -2.68
CA GLU A 152 -24.08 -6.35 -1.76
C GLU A 152 -23.96 -5.80 -0.33
N HIS A 153 -22.92 -5.00 -0.04
CA HIS A 153 -22.58 -4.49 1.29
C HIS A 153 -22.71 -2.96 1.38
N PRO A 154 -23.04 -2.40 2.55
CA PRO A 154 -23.05 -0.95 2.75
C PRO A 154 -21.64 -0.37 2.70
N HIS A 155 -21.45 0.74 1.98
CA HIS A 155 -20.14 1.38 1.81
C HIS A 155 -20.22 2.91 1.90
N THR A 156 -19.05 3.53 2.08
CA THR A 156 -18.86 4.98 1.98
C THR A 156 -17.56 5.28 1.25
N MET A 157 -17.27 6.56 1.03
CA MET A 157 -15.92 7.03 0.70
C MET A 157 -15.53 8.14 1.68
N HIS A 158 -14.48 7.90 2.45
CA HIS A 158 -13.80 8.88 3.29
C HIS A 158 -12.52 9.32 2.58
N PHE A 159 -12.37 10.63 2.40
CA PHE A 159 -11.19 11.22 1.78
C PHE A 159 -10.26 11.77 2.86
N HIS A 160 -8.95 11.56 2.70
CA HIS A 160 -7.96 12.29 3.47
C HIS A 160 -7.74 13.65 2.78
N GLY A 161 -8.10 14.73 3.45
CA GLY A 161 -8.07 16.08 2.89
C GLY A 161 -8.87 17.05 3.75
N LEU A 162 -9.06 18.28 3.27
CA LEU A 162 -9.96 19.23 3.91
C LEU A 162 -11.33 19.20 3.22
N HIS A 163 -12.36 18.93 4.00
CA HIS A 163 -13.74 18.91 3.54
C HIS A 163 -14.71 19.17 4.69
N PRO A 164 -15.94 19.64 4.41
CA PRO A 164 -16.99 19.75 5.43
C PRO A 164 -17.33 18.38 6.02
N SER A 165 -17.72 18.33 7.29
CA SER A 165 -18.09 17.06 7.95
C SER A 165 -19.22 16.30 7.24
N ALA A 166 -20.16 17.01 6.60
CA ALA A 166 -21.22 16.41 5.79
C ALA A 166 -20.71 15.63 4.55
N MET A 167 -19.44 15.82 4.17
CA MET A 167 -18.78 15.19 3.02
C MET A 167 -17.68 14.21 3.46
N ASP A 168 -17.59 13.92 4.75
CA ASP A 168 -16.50 13.13 5.34
C ASP A 168 -16.64 11.61 5.09
N GLY A 169 -17.84 11.14 4.73
CA GLY A 169 -18.09 9.72 4.47
C GLY A 169 -18.07 8.83 5.72
N VAL A 170 -18.15 9.43 6.91
CA VAL A 170 -18.28 8.71 8.17
C VAL A 170 -19.76 8.36 8.43
N PRO A 171 -20.09 7.13 8.86
CA PRO A 171 -21.44 6.74 9.23
C PRO A 171 -22.09 7.69 10.24
N GLY A 172 -23.34 8.09 9.97
CA GLY A 172 -24.13 8.97 10.85
C GLY A 172 -23.94 10.48 10.61
N VAL A 173 -23.08 10.89 9.68
CA VAL A 173 -22.88 12.31 9.30
C VAL A 173 -23.12 12.50 7.80
N GLY A 174 -23.75 13.60 7.41
CA GLY A 174 -24.00 13.91 6.01
C GLY A 174 -24.87 12.87 5.31
N ALA A 175 -24.41 12.36 4.16
CA ALA A 175 -25.09 11.25 3.47
C ALA A 175 -25.02 9.92 4.25
N GLY A 176 -24.09 9.79 5.21
CA GLY A 176 -23.92 8.58 6.01
C GLY A 176 -23.54 7.35 5.18
N ILE A 177 -24.07 6.20 5.57
CA ILE A 177 -23.87 4.91 4.89
C ILE A 177 -24.64 4.90 3.57
N ILE A 178 -23.97 4.49 2.50
CA ILE A 178 -24.62 4.28 1.20
C ILE A 178 -24.96 2.81 1.08
N GLU A 179 -26.25 2.49 1.18
CA GLU A 179 -26.78 1.14 1.05
C GLU A 179 -26.61 0.59 -0.37
N PRO A 180 -26.63 -0.75 -0.56
CA PRO A 180 -26.66 -1.38 -1.88
C PRO A 180 -27.68 -0.75 -2.82
N GLY A 181 -27.26 -0.42 -4.04
CA GLY A 181 -28.05 0.29 -5.06
C GLY A 181 -28.17 1.81 -4.85
N GLY A 182 -27.69 2.33 -3.71
CA GLY A 182 -27.68 3.74 -3.38
C GLY A 182 -26.58 4.54 -4.09
N SER A 183 -26.67 5.87 -4.04
CA SER A 183 -25.59 6.74 -4.50
C SER A 183 -25.56 8.07 -3.75
N THR A 184 -24.41 8.71 -3.70
CA THR A 184 -24.21 10.05 -3.15
C THR A 184 -23.17 10.83 -3.96
N VAL A 185 -23.07 12.13 -3.72
CA VAL A 185 -22.01 12.99 -4.27
C VAL A 185 -21.24 13.61 -3.11
N TYR A 186 -19.94 13.31 -3.05
CA TYR A 186 -19.00 14.02 -2.17
C TYR A 186 -18.50 15.27 -2.90
N GLU A 187 -18.68 16.45 -2.30
CA GLU A 187 -18.28 17.73 -2.90
C GLU A 187 -17.40 18.53 -1.93
N PHE A 188 -16.17 18.83 -2.34
CA PHE A 188 -15.21 19.57 -1.51
C PHE A 188 -14.13 20.25 -2.36
N GLU A 189 -13.36 21.15 -1.75
CA GLU A 189 -12.27 21.85 -2.43
C GLU A 189 -11.00 20.99 -2.44
N ALA A 190 -10.24 21.04 -3.52
CA ALA A 190 -8.95 20.36 -3.61
C ALA A 190 -7.89 21.11 -2.79
N GLU A 191 -7.82 20.85 -1.48
CA GLU A 191 -6.80 21.40 -0.59
C GLU A 191 -6.54 20.52 0.67
N PRO A 192 -5.33 20.59 1.26
CA PRO A 192 -4.11 21.21 0.70
C PRO A 192 -3.61 20.45 -0.54
N PHE A 193 -2.63 20.99 -1.26
CA PHE A 193 -1.90 20.16 -2.22
C PHE A 193 -1.12 19.07 -1.50
N GLY A 194 -0.92 17.93 -2.15
CA GLY A 194 -0.17 16.81 -1.60
C GLY A 194 -0.56 15.45 -2.16
N LEU A 195 -0.03 14.43 -1.48
CA LEU A 195 -0.42 13.05 -1.66
C LEU A 195 -1.34 12.65 -0.50
N HIS A 196 -2.54 12.22 -0.87
CA HIS A 196 -3.59 11.77 0.01
C HIS A 196 -4.11 10.42 -0.47
N LEU A 197 -5.20 9.98 0.15
CA LEU A 197 -5.85 8.71 -0.12
C LEU A 197 -7.34 8.84 0.18
N TYR A 198 -8.10 7.84 -0.22
CA TYR A 198 -9.48 7.67 0.19
C TYR A 198 -9.74 6.19 0.48
N HIS A 199 -10.73 5.90 1.33
CA HIS A 199 -11.11 4.53 1.67
C HIS A 199 -12.54 4.46 2.23
N CYS A 200 -13.09 3.26 2.36
CA CYS A 200 -14.38 3.07 3.05
C CYS A 200 -14.27 3.32 4.55
N HIS A 201 -15.35 3.79 5.19
CA HIS A 201 -15.40 4.08 6.62
C HIS A 201 -16.56 3.37 7.37
N VAL A 202 -17.16 2.35 6.75
CA VAL A 202 -18.22 1.54 7.37
C VAL A 202 -17.62 0.53 8.36
N ALA A 203 -18.33 0.28 9.47
CA ALA A 203 -17.93 -0.73 10.44
C ALA A 203 -18.36 -2.14 9.98
N PRO A 204 -17.52 -3.19 10.18
CA PRO A 204 -16.22 -3.19 10.85
C PRO A 204 -15.10 -2.60 9.96
N LEU A 205 -14.48 -1.51 10.43
CA LEU A 205 -13.61 -0.64 9.60
C LEU A 205 -12.48 -1.41 8.93
N ALA A 206 -11.79 -2.26 9.68
CA ALA A 206 -10.64 -2.99 9.18
C ALA A 206 -10.98 -3.93 8.03
N GLU A 207 -12.16 -4.57 8.06
CA GLU A 207 -12.56 -5.48 7.00
C GLU A 207 -12.89 -4.72 5.71
N HIS A 208 -13.58 -3.58 5.81
CA HIS A 208 -13.91 -2.76 4.65
C HIS A 208 -12.65 -2.23 3.94
N ILE A 209 -11.64 -1.80 4.69
CA ILE A 209 -10.36 -1.36 4.13
C ILE A 209 -9.61 -2.58 3.59
N ALA A 210 -9.38 -3.62 4.40
CA ALA A 210 -8.58 -4.79 4.02
C ALA A 210 -9.12 -5.57 2.81
N ARG A 211 -10.42 -5.50 2.53
CA ARG A 211 -11.02 -6.11 1.33
C ARG A 211 -10.76 -5.35 0.02
N GLY A 212 -10.18 -4.15 0.06
CA GLY A 212 -9.72 -3.43 -1.12
C GLY A 212 -10.38 -2.07 -1.39
N LEU A 213 -11.24 -1.57 -0.51
CA LEU A 213 -11.90 -0.27 -0.67
C LEU A 213 -10.99 0.88 -0.25
N TYR A 214 -9.93 1.10 -1.03
CA TYR A 214 -9.00 2.21 -0.89
C TYR A 214 -8.42 2.64 -2.24
N GLY A 215 -7.92 3.87 -2.33
CA GLY A 215 -7.19 4.38 -3.49
C GLY A 215 -6.38 5.63 -3.16
N ALA A 216 -5.46 6.00 -4.05
CA ALA A 216 -4.65 7.20 -3.88
C ALA A 216 -5.39 8.45 -4.38
N PHE A 217 -5.14 9.60 -3.75
CA PHE A 217 -5.70 10.88 -4.12
C PHE A 217 -4.60 11.95 -4.17
N ILE A 218 -4.32 12.48 -5.35
CA ILE A 218 -3.23 13.44 -5.59
C ILE A 218 -3.82 14.81 -5.88
N VAL A 219 -3.36 15.80 -5.13
CA VAL A 219 -3.65 17.22 -5.36
C VAL A 219 -2.36 17.90 -5.76
N ASP A 220 -2.21 18.20 -7.06
CA ASP A 220 -1.03 18.90 -7.56
C ASP A 220 -1.00 20.36 -7.07
N PRO A 221 0.16 20.90 -6.65
CA PRO A 221 0.28 22.29 -6.25
C PRO A 221 -0.02 23.23 -7.42
N LYS A 222 -0.52 24.43 -7.13
CA LYS A 222 -0.81 25.45 -8.18
C LYS A 222 0.37 25.70 -9.11
N ARG A 223 1.61 25.74 -8.61
CA ARG A 223 2.80 25.99 -9.43
C ARG A 223 3.40 24.74 -10.08
N GLY A 224 2.80 23.56 -9.82
CA GLY A 224 3.32 22.27 -10.27
C GLY A 224 4.58 21.84 -9.50
N ARG A 225 5.03 20.63 -9.81
CA ARG A 225 6.35 20.10 -9.44
C ARG A 225 7.22 19.99 -10.70
N PRO A 226 8.55 19.87 -10.58
CA PRO A 226 9.38 19.53 -11.74
C PRO A 226 8.87 18.27 -12.45
N ALA A 227 8.94 18.23 -13.77
CA ALA A 227 8.55 17.07 -14.56
C ALA A 227 9.36 15.83 -14.13
N ALA A 228 8.68 14.69 -14.01
CA ALA A 228 9.24 13.40 -13.60
C ALA A 228 8.53 12.25 -14.33
N ASP A 229 9.15 11.07 -14.36
CA ASP A 229 8.43 9.81 -14.53
C ASP A 229 7.70 9.52 -13.22
N GLU A 230 6.37 9.68 -13.25
CA GLU A 230 5.53 9.63 -12.05
C GLU A 230 4.91 8.24 -11.89
N LEU A 231 5.11 7.65 -10.71
CA LEU A 231 4.66 6.33 -10.34
C LEU A 231 3.77 6.43 -9.10
N VAL A 232 2.73 5.62 -8.99
CA VAL A 232 1.95 5.46 -7.75
C VAL A 232 2.14 4.05 -7.21
N MET A 233 2.52 3.94 -5.94
CA MET A 233 2.73 2.68 -5.24
C MET A 233 1.87 2.64 -3.98
N VAL A 234 0.81 1.83 -4.00
CA VAL A 234 -0.08 1.61 -2.86
C VAL A 234 0.28 0.29 -2.20
N GLN A 235 0.83 0.35 -0.99
CA GLN A 235 1.29 -0.80 -0.22
C GLN A 235 0.15 -1.33 0.64
N HIS A 236 -0.11 -2.63 0.58
CA HIS A 236 -1.22 -3.26 1.30
C HIS A 236 -0.96 -4.76 1.56
N GLY A 237 -1.94 -5.43 2.16
CA GLY A 237 -1.91 -6.87 2.44
C GLY A 237 -3.27 -7.53 2.27
N TYR A 238 -3.25 -8.86 2.16
CA TYR A 238 -4.44 -9.70 2.07
C TYR A 238 -4.54 -10.63 3.28
N ASN A 239 -5.61 -10.47 4.06
CA ASN A 239 -6.08 -11.50 4.97
C ASN A 239 -6.97 -12.50 4.20
N THR A 240 -6.36 -13.56 3.68
CA THR A 240 -7.03 -14.59 2.87
C THR A 240 -7.88 -15.56 3.70
N THR A 241 -7.69 -15.60 5.02
CA THR A 241 -8.50 -16.43 5.93
C THR A 241 -9.73 -15.70 6.47
N PHE A 242 -9.81 -14.38 6.29
CA PHE A 242 -10.89 -13.51 6.75
C PHE A 242 -11.18 -13.59 8.25
N ASP A 243 -10.17 -13.94 9.05
CA ASP A 243 -10.29 -14.12 10.51
C ASP A 243 -9.86 -12.90 11.33
N GLY A 244 -9.35 -11.85 10.67
CA GLY A 244 -8.80 -10.65 11.30
C GLY A 244 -7.49 -10.87 12.09
N ALA A 245 -6.83 -12.02 11.96
CA ALA A 245 -5.63 -12.38 12.72
C ALA A 245 -4.32 -11.86 12.11
N GLY A 246 -4.32 -11.47 10.83
CA GLY A 246 -3.16 -10.92 10.13
C GLY A 246 -3.22 -11.18 8.63
N ASN A 247 -2.24 -10.66 7.88
CA ASN A 247 -2.14 -10.84 6.44
C ASN A 247 -1.35 -12.13 6.11
N GLN A 248 -1.77 -12.84 5.06
CA GLN A 248 -1.02 -13.98 4.50
C GLN A 248 -0.17 -13.59 3.30
N LEU A 249 -0.53 -12.49 2.62
CA LEU A 249 0.17 -11.98 1.44
C LEU A 249 0.28 -10.46 1.54
N TYR A 250 1.33 -9.90 0.94
CA TYR A 250 1.57 -8.47 0.88
C TYR A 250 1.83 -8.05 -0.56
N ALA A 251 1.45 -6.83 -0.90
CA ALA A 251 1.59 -6.36 -2.27
C ALA A 251 1.79 -4.85 -2.35
N VAL A 252 2.27 -4.44 -3.52
CA VAL A 252 2.18 -3.08 -4.01
C VAL A 252 1.32 -3.11 -5.27
N ASN A 253 0.31 -2.23 -5.35
CA ASN A 253 -0.62 -2.11 -6.49
C ASN A 253 -1.42 -3.37 -6.85
N GLY A 254 -1.68 -4.24 -5.87
CA GLY A 254 -2.63 -5.34 -6.04
C GLY A 254 -1.97 -6.69 -5.92
N ILE A 255 -1.15 -7.10 -6.89
CA ILE A 255 -0.68 -8.49 -6.98
C ILE A 255 0.71 -8.68 -6.32
N PRO A 256 0.83 -9.56 -5.30
CA PRO A 256 2.09 -10.04 -4.74
C PRO A 256 3.12 -10.44 -5.81
N PHE A 257 4.37 -10.04 -5.64
CA PHE A 257 5.51 -10.35 -6.53
C PHE A 257 5.37 -9.89 -7.99
N HIS A 258 4.33 -9.11 -8.34
CA HIS A 258 4.12 -8.65 -9.71
C HIS A 258 5.39 -8.04 -10.32
N TYR A 259 6.01 -7.10 -9.61
CA TYR A 259 7.20 -6.40 -10.07
C TYR A 259 8.51 -7.20 -9.99
N MET A 260 8.46 -8.45 -9.51
CA MET A 260 9.56 -9.42 -9.69
C MET A 260 9.50 -10.04 -11.09
N HIS A 261 8.28 -10.26 -11.60
CA HIS A 261 8.03 -10.82 -12.93
C HIS A 261 8.02 -9.74 -14.01
N GLU A 262 7.47 -8.57 -13.69
CA GLU A 262 7.41 -7.40 -14.55
C GLU A 262 8.08 -6.19 -13.90
N PRO A 263 9.43 -6.09 -13.97
CA PRO A 263 10.16 -4.98 -13.38
C PRO A 263 9.69 -3.60 -13.86
N VAL A 264 9.71 -2.63 -12.95
CA VAL A 264 9.39 -1.24 -13.22
C VAL A 264 10.48 -0.62 -14.09
N ARG A 265 10.17 -0.39 -15.36
CA ARG A 265 11.11 0.23 -16.30
C ARG A 265 11.21 1.72 -16.08
N VAL A 266 12.43 2.23 -15.95
CA VAL A 266 12.77 3.66 -15.82
C VAL A 266 14.03 3.96 -16.63
N ARG A 267 14.31 5.24 -16.89
CA ARG A 267 15.52 5.66 -17.62
C ARG A 267 16.57 6.19 -16.65
N ARG A 268 17.84 5.87 -16.90
CA ARG A 268 18.96 6.43 -16.12
C ARG A 268 18.93 7.96 -16.12
N ASP A 269 19.34 8.55 -15.00
CA ASP A 269 19.46 10.00 -14.78
C ASP A 269 18.14 10.81 -14.87
N GLU A 270 17.02 10.20 -15.26
CA GLU A 270 15.70 10.86 -15.24
C GLU A 270 15.13 10.93 -13.82
N LEU A 271 14.37 12.00 -13.55
CA LEU A 271 13.69 12.15 -12.27
C LEU A 271 12.53 11.16 -12.21
N VAL A 272 12.61 10.21 -11.29
CA VAL A 272 11.50 9.32 -10.94
C VAL A 272 10.85 9.88 -9.69
N ARG A 273 9.52 9.97 -9.69
CA ARG A 273 8.71 10.43 -8.56
C ARG A 273 7.72 9.33 -8.20
N ILE A 274 7.85 8.78 -7.00
CA ILE A 274 6.98 7.72 -6.49
C ILE A 274 6.02 8.32 -5.47
N TYR A 275 4.72 8.26 -5.74
CA TYR A 275 3.66 8.51 -4.79
C TYR A 275 3.41 7.25 -3.97
N LEU A 276 4.03 7.17 -2.79
CA LEU A 276 4.02 5.99 -1.93
C LEU A 276 2.95 6.13 -0.84
N VAL A 277 1.96 5.23 -0.84
CA VAL A 277 0.81 5.25 0.09
C VAL A 277 0.72 3.92 0.84
N ASN A 278 0.67 3.97 2.16
CA ASN A 278 0.44 2.77 2.97
C ASN A 278 -1.03 2.63 3.39
N VAL A 279 -1.68 1.55 2.97
CA VAL A 279 -3.04 1.15 3.39
C VAL A 279 -3.07 -0.25 4.00
N LEU A 280 -1.91 -0.79 4.37
CA LEU A 280 -1.80 -2.06 5.06
C LEU A 280 -2.66 -2.08 6.33
N GLU A 281 -3.54 -3.06 6.42
CA GLU A 281 -4.33 -3.31 7.62
C GLU A 281 -3.71 -4.38 8.52
N TYR A 282 -4.15 -4.42 9.77
CA TYR A 282 -3.73 -5.35 10.84
C TYR A 282 -2.29 -5.17 11.33
N ASP A 283 -1.32 -5.03 10.43
CA ASP A 283 0.08 -4.78 10.77
C ASP A 283 0.33 -3.28 11.02
N PRO A 284 1.03 -2.91 12.10
CA PRO A 284 1.06 -1.51 12.55
C PRO A 284 1.90 -0.57 11.69
N VAL A 285 2.87 -1.10 10.94
CA VAL A 285 3.82 -0.32 10.14
C VAL A 285 4.19 -1.07 8.86
N ASN A 286 4.54 -0.31 7.84
CA ASN A 286 5.12 -0.75 6.58
C ASN A 286 6.43 0.01 6.31
N SER A 287 7.28 -0.46 5.40
CA SER A 287 8.53 0.26 5.05
C SER A 287 8.97 0.08 3.60
N PHE A 288 9.35 1.12 2.88
CA PHE A 288 9.85 1.00 1.50
C PHE A 288 11.37 1.20 1.48
N HIS A 289 12.08 0.27 0.85
CA HIS A 289 13.52 0.35 0.59
C HIS A 289 13.82 0.14 -0.90
N VAL A 290 14.80 0.88 -1.43
CA VAL A 290 15.34 0.68 -2.79
C VAL A 290 16.84 0.42 -2.74
N HIS A 291 17.29 -0.63 -3.41
CA HIS A 291 18.69 -1.06 -3.41
C HIS A 291 19.56 -0.07 -4.18
N GLY A 292 20.76 0.20 -3.66
CA GLY A 292 21.82 0.93 -4.36
C GLY A 292 21.49 2.39 -4.72
N ASN A 293 20.37 2.93 -4.22
CA ASN A 293 19.87 4.26 -4.55
C ASN A 293 19.33 4.94 -3.29
N PHE A 294 19.32 6.26 -3.29
CA PHE A 294 18.71 7.10 -2.26
C PHE A 294 17.64 7.97 -2.90
N PHE A 295 16.64 8.37 -2.11
CA PHE A 295 15.58 9.27 -2.52
C PHE A 295 15.41 10.41 -1.52
N GLU A 296 15.00 11.56 -2.05
CA GLU A 296 14.45 12.65 -1.26
C GLU A 296 13.00 12.31 -0.89
N TYR A 297 12.64 12.41 0.38
CA TYR A 297 11.31 12.06 0.89
C TYR A 297 10.52 13.29 1.34
N PHE A 298 9.27 13.37 0.87
CA PHE A 298 8.33 14.45 1.18
C PHE A 298 7.11 13.85 1.90
N PRO A 299 7.09 13.83 3.24
CA PRO A 299 5.97 13.30 4.01
C PRO A 299 4.66 13.99 3.61
N THR A 300 3.65 13.21 3.24
CA THR A 300 2.33 13.67 2.74
C THR A 300 2.39 14.54 1.47
N GLY A 301 3.56 14.88 0.94
CA GLY A 301 3.70 15.70 -0.27
C GLY A 301 3.19 17.14 -0.15
N THR A 302 2.85 17.63 1.04
CA THR A 302 2.29 18.99 1.31
C THR A 302 3.34 20.10 1.33
N ARG A 303 4.59 19.75 1.05
CA ARG A 303 5.72 20.67 0.91
C ARG A 303 6.49 20.38 -0.38
N LEU A 304 7.20 21.39 -0.86
CA LEU A 304 8.09 21.30 -2.02
C LEU A 304 9.55 21.05 -1.62
N GLU A 305 9.83 20.97 -0.33
CA GLU A 305 11.14 20.67 0.24
C GLU A 305 11.06 19.30 0.93
N PRO A 306 12.04 18.41 0.70
CA PRO A 306 12.08 17.12 1.36
C PRO A 306 12.48 17.27 2.83
N THR A 307 12.10 16.31 3.66
CA THR A 307 12.50 16.27 5.07
C THR A 307 13.67 15.31 5.32
N GLU A 308 13.87 14.35 4.42
CA GLU A 308 14.82 13.26 4.57
C GLU A 308 15.43 12.89 3.21
N PHE A 309 16.69 12.52 3.21
CA PHE A 309 17.38 11.85 2.10
C PHE A 309 17.82 10.47 2.59
N SER A 310 17.17 9.42 2.11
CA SER A 310 17.29 8.07 2.65
C SER A 310 17.10 7.03 1.55
N ASP A 311 17.53 5.80 1.79
CA ASP A 311 17.20 4.63 0.96
C ASP A 311 16.00 3.85 1.49
N THR A 312 15.51 4.21 2.68
CA THR A 312 14.46 3.50 3.42
C THR A 312 13.54 4.49 4.13
N VAL A 313 12.23 4.24 4.09
CA VAL A 313 11.21 5.00 4.82
C VAL A 313 10.21 4.07 5.49
N ILE A 314 9.74 4.41 6.71
CA ILE A 314 8.71 3.67 7.45
C ILE A 314 7.41 4.48 7.45
N GLN A 315 6.28 3.82 7.26
CA GLN A 315 4.95 4.42 7.26
C GLN A 315 4.00 3.58 8.14
N GLY A 316 3.33 4.20 9.10
CA GLY A 316 2.12 3.64 9.71
C GLY A 316 0.96 3.62 8.70
N GLN A 317 -0.16 2.98 9.04
CA GLN A 317 -1.34 2.98 8.17
C GLN A 317 -1.78 4.43 7.86
N ALA A 318 -2.17 4.66 6.60
CA ALA A 318 -2.55 5.95 6.03
C ALA A 318 -1.46 7.03 6.02
N GLN A 319 -0.27 6.75 6.55
CA GLN A 319 0.90 7.56 6.20
C GLN A 319 1.28 7.31 4.74
N ARG A 320 1.78 8.37 4.13
CA ARG A 320 2.11 8.43 2.71
C ARG A 320 3.15 9.52 2.49
N GLY A 321 3.82 9.48 1.37
CA GLY A 321 4.76 10.52 0.97
C GLY A 321 5.24 10.34 -0.46
N ILE A 322 5.98 11.33 -0.93
CA ILE A 322 6.58 11.31 -2.27
C ILE A 322 8.05 10.96 -2.11
N CYS A 323 8.55 9.98 -2.87
CA CYS A 323 9.98 9.70 -3.01
C CYS A 323 10.45 10.22 -4.36
N GLU A 324 11.45 11.10 -4.40
CA GLU A 324 12.06 11.57 -5.65
C GLU A 324 13.52 11.10 -5.74
N LEU A 325 13.88 10.46 -6.86
CA LEU A 325 15.23 9.94 -7.09
C LEU A 325 15.61 9.96 -8.58
N ARG A 326 16.91 9.82 -8.84
CA ARG A 326 17.47 9.57 -10.17
C ARG A 326 18.40 8.37 -10.05
N PHE A 327 18.21 7.37 -10.90
CA PHE A 327 19.08 6.20 -10.93
C PHE A 327 20.39 6.55 -11.65
N PRO A 328 21.56 6.55 -10.99
CA PRO A 328 22.82 6.96 -11.61
C PRO A 328 23.49 5.83 -12.42
N HIS A 329 23.04 4.60 -12.22
CA HIS A 329 23.62 3.41 -12.84
C HIS A 329 22.51 2.59 -13.52
N PRO A 330 22.78 1.99 -14.70
CA PRO A 330 21.83 1.09 -15.37
C PRO A 330 21.80 -0.28 -14.69
N GLY A 331 20.76 -1.06 -15.00
CA GLY A 331 20.57 -2.43 -14.53
C GLY A 331 19.42 -2.60 -13.53
N PRO A 332 19.29 -3.81 -12.97
CA PRO A 332 18.22 -4.12 -12.04
C PRO A 332 18.53 -3.63 -10.61
N PHE A 333 17.58 -2.94 -9.99
CA PHE A 333 17.64 -2.54 -8.57
C PHE A 333 16.40 -3.02 -7.84
N MET A 334 16.57 -3.88 -6.84
CA MET A 334 15.44 -4.38 -6.06
C MET A 334 14.81 -3.25 -5.24
N PHE A 335 13.50 -3.27 -5.08
CA PHE A 335 12.79 -2.49 -4.08
C PHE A 335 11.83 -3.40 -3.32
N HIS A 336 11.68 -3.21 -2.02
CA HIS A 336 10.86 -4.10 -1.20
C HIS A 336 10.51 -3.51 0.16
N ALA A 337 9.68 -4.24 0.89
CA ALA A 337 9.48 -4.06 2.31
C ALA A 337 10.79 -4.21 3.10
N HIS A 338 11.26 -3.25 3.89
CA HIS A 338 12.38 -3.51 4.82
C HIS A 338 11.94 -4.21 6.13
N LYS A 339 10.73 -4.77 6.12
CA LYS A 339 10.23 -5.78 7.04
C LYS A 339 10.21 -7.10 6.27
N THR A 340 11.19 -7.98 6.52
CA THR A 340 11.52 -9.13 5.66
C THR A 340 10.34 -10.07 5.40
N GLU A 341 9.51 -10.31 6.42
CA GLU A 341 8.27 -11.09 6.32
C GLU A 341 7.37 -10.61 5.18
N PHE A 342 7.19 -9.29 5.03
CA PHE A 342 6.30 -8.74 4.01
C PHE A 342 6.90 -8.89 2.61
N ALA A 343 8.23 -8.74 2.51
CA ALA A 343 8.94 -8.93 1.25
C ALA A 343 8.83 -10.40 0.80
N GLU A 344 9.08 -11.35 1.69
CA GLU A 344 9.01 -12.80 1.43
C GLU A 344 7.58 -13.31 1.18
N LEU A 345 6.57 -12.51 1.50
CA LEU A 345 5.15 -12.80 1.27
C LEU A 345 4.51 -11.93 0.17
N GLY A 346 5.31 -11.20 -0.60
CA GLY A 346 4.86 -10.61 -1.87
C GLY A 346 5.27 -9.17 -2.13
N TRP A 347 5.64 -8.41 -1.11
CA TRP A 347 5.97 -7.00 -1.28
C TRP A 347 7.45 -6.78 -1.62
N MET A 348 7.81 -7.19 -2.84
CA MET A 348 9.10 -6.93 -3.47
C MET A 348 8.97 -6.85 -5.00
N GLY A 349 9.95 -6.20 -5.63
CA GLY A 349 10.05 -6.03 -7.06
C GLY A 349 11.41 -5.49 -7.50
N PHE A 350 11.55 -5.23 -8.79
CA PHE A 350 12.73 -4.58 -9.36
C PHE A 350 12.36 -3.32 -10.13
N PHE A 351 13.24 -2.32 -10.08
CA PHE A 351 13.39 -1.34 -11.14
C PHE A 351 14.36 -1.91 -12.20
N GLU A 352 14.01 -1.79 -13.47
CA GLU A 352 14.90 -2.05 -14.60
C GLU A 352 15.32 -0.70 -15.21
N VAL A 353 16.56 -0.29 -14.96
CA VAL A 353 17.09 1.01 -15.38
C VAL A 353 17.80 0.88 -16.72
N GLY A 354 17.17 1.42 -17.77
CA GLY A 354 17.69 1.43 -19.14
C GLY A 354 18.69 2.52 -19.46
#